data_AF-A0A7X8CIA8-F1
#
_entry.id   AF-A0A7X8CIA8-F1
#
_cell.length_a   1.000
_cell.length_b   1.000
_cell.length_c   1.000
_cell.angle_alpha   90.00
_cell.angle_beta   90.00
_cell.angle_gamma   90.00
#
_symmetry.space_group_name_H-M   'P 1'
#
loop_
_entity.id
_entity.type
_entity.pdbx_description
1 polymer ?
#
loop_
_entity_poly.entity_id
_entity_poly.type
_entity_poly.pdbx_seq_one_letter_code
_entity_poly.pdbx_strand_id
1 'polypeptide(L)'
;INSSWIFMDIFRSQALFDLNGAISRIEMQIEQVFQSENIGQKVKKNFPDFLIETWQSNNRQLLSALQSQSASSYMIQFFVLLAVTLGIASVLAIAAVQKSREIGILKAMGTRTGSASRIFLIQGAVLGLSGSIMGSLVGVGLIKMFQIASQSGGALSFAIRVEFRTAITLIIISTIASIGAALFPARKAASLVPIEVIRNG
;
A
#
# COMPACT_ATOMS: atom_id res chain seq x y z
N ILE A 1 -1.09 -39.36 12.93
CA ILE A 1 -1.68 -38.23 13.70
C ILE A 1 -1.12 -38.12 15.12
N ASN A 2 -0.46 -39.15 15.69
CA ASN A 2 0.37 -38.97 16.89
C ASN A 2 1.85 -39.11 16.56
N SER A 3 2.50 -38.01 16.16
CA SER A 3 3.95 -37.90 16.16
C SER A 3 4.37 -37.18 17.44
N SER A 4 4.80 -37.93 18.45
CA SER A 4 5.40 -37.37 19.65
C SER A 4 6.83 -36.95 19.36
N TRP A 5 7.15 -35.68 19.60
CA TRP A 5 8.50 -35.16 19.48
C TRP A 5 9.26 -35.42 20.78
N ILE A 6 10.45 -36.01 20.69
CA ILE A 6 11.33 -36.24 21.83
C ILE A 6 12.63 -35.50 21.56
N PHE A 7 13.01 -34.62 22.48
CA PHE A 7 14.28 -33.91 22.44
C PHE A 7 15.27 -34.62 23.37
N MET A 8 16.46 -34.93 22.86
CA MET A 8 17.53 -35.55 23.64
C MET A 8 18.89 -35.08 23.14
N ASP A 9 19.91 -35.33 23.95
CA ASP A 9 21.29 -35.05 23.59
C ASP A 9 21.74 -35.84 22.34
N ILE A 10 22.59 -35.21 21.50
CA ILE A 10 22.97 -35.77 20.21
C ILE A 10 23.78 -37.07 20.31
N PHE A 11 24.58 -37.25 21.36
CA PHE A 11 25.35 -38.48 21.52
C PHE A 11 24.43 -39.66 21.85
N ARG A 12 23.36 -39.41 22.62
CA ARG A 12 22.35 -40.43 22.94
C ARG A 12 21.48 -40.77 21.74
N SER A 13 21.09 -39.77 20.94
CA SER A 13 20.32 -40.03 19.73
C SER A 13 21.14 -40.80 18.70
N GLN A 14 22.42 -40.49 18.55
CA GLN A 14 23.34 -41.23 17.68
C GLN A 14 23.47 -42.70 18.08
N ALA A 15 23.66 -42.99 19.37
CA ALA A 15 23.69 -44.37 19.87
C ALA A 15 22.35 -45.11 19.67
N LEU A 16 21.23 -44.42 19.82
CA LEU A 16 19.89 -45.01 19.64
C LEU A 16 19.60 -45.38 18.18
N PHE A 17 20.06 -44.58 17.23
CA PHE A 17 19.85 -44.77 15.80
C PHE A 17 21.02 -45.47 15.09
N ASP A 18 22.01 -45.97 15.85
CA ASP A 18 23.24 -46.59 15.33
C ASP A 18 23.99 -45.71 14.31
N LEU A 19 23.95 -44.40 14.55
CA LEU A 19 24.64 -43.40 13.75
C LEU A 19 26.03 -43.21 14.36
N ASN A 20 27.03 -43.95 13.86
CA ASN A 20 28.43 -43.91 14.30
C ASN A 20 29.11 -42.54 14.07
N GLY A 21 28.67 -41.50 14.80
CA GLY A 21 29.09 -40.11 14.64
C GLY A 21 28.45 -39.36 13.47
N ALA A 22 27.61 -40.01 12.66
CA ALA A 22 26.93 -39.37 11.53
C ALA A 22 25.84 -38.38 11.99
N ILE A 23 25.66 -37.29 11.24
CA ILE A 23 24.64 -36.27 11.48
C ILE A 23 23.69 -36.23 10.29
N SER A 24 22.39 -36.40 10.55
CA SER A 24 21.37 -36.47 9.48
C SER A 24 21.03 -35.10 8.90
N ARG A 25 20.93 -34.06 9.75
CA ARG A 25 20.55 -32.70 9.35
C ARG A 25 21.16 -31.67 10.30
N ILE A 26 21.62 -30.56 9.72
CA ILE A 26 22.03 -29.37 10.46
C ILE A 26 21.03 -28.27 10.12
N GLU A 27 20.36 -27.72 11.14
CA GLU A 27 19.45 -26.59 10.98
C GLU A 27 20.11 -25.33 11.52
N MET A 28 20.00 -24.24 10.76
CA MET A 28 20.58 -22.95 11.14
C MET A 28 19.49 -21.89 11.14
N GLN A 29 19.40 -21.15 12.24
CA GLN A 29 18.53 -20.00 12.34
C GLN A 29 19.27 -18.76 11.83
N ILE A 30 18.59 -17.97 11.00
CA ILE A 30 19.08 -16.69 10.48
C ILE A 30 18.24 -15.54 11.05
N GLU A 31 18.86 -14.38 11.26
CA GLU A 31 18.14 -13.20 11.75
C GLU A 31 17.13 -12.67 10.73
N GLN A 32 17.55 -12.57 9.46
CA GLN A 32 16.69 -12.09 8.38
C GLN A 32 16.08 -13.25 7.59
N VAL A 33 14.85 -13.59 7.96
CA VAL A 33 14.06 -14.69 7.38
C VAL A 33 14.04 -14.62 5.83
N PHE A 34 13.78 -13.46 5.23
CA PHE A 34 13.73 -13.31 3.77
C PHE A 34 15.09 -13.37 3.05
N GLN A 35 16.21 -13.38 3.77
CA GLN A 35 17.54 -13.57 3.16
C GLN A 35 17.94 -15.05 3.02
N SER A 36 17.09 -15.99 3.46
CA SER A 36 17.42 -17.43 3.47
C SER A 36 17.86 -17.99 2.13
N GLU A 37 17.28 -17.52 1.02
CA GLU A 37 17.65 -18.00 -0.31
C GLU A 37 19.04 -17.54 -0.73
N ASN A 38 19.39 -16.27 -0.47
CA ASN A 38 20.71 -15.72 -0.76
C ASN A 38 21.79 -16.38 0.11
N ILE A 39 21.52 -16.52 1.41
CA ILE A 39 22.42 -17.21 2.35
C ILE A 39 22.55 -18.68 1.95
N GLY A 40 21.44 -19.37 1.66
CA GLY A 40 21.44 -20.75 1.21
C GLY A 40 22.28 -20.97 -0.04
N GLN A 41 22.20 -20.06 -1.02
CA GLN A 41 23.03 -20.12 -2.23
C GLN A 41 24.52 -19.90 -1.92
N LYS A 42 24.86 -18.99 -1.00
CA LYS A 42 26.25 -18.79 -0.55
C LYS A 42 26.81 -20.03 0.15
N VAL A 43 26.02 -20.66 1.02
CA VAL A 43 26.41 -21.90 1.70
C VAL A 43 26.54 -23.03 0.68
N LYS A 44 25.62 -23.14 -0.30
CA LYS A 44 25.68 -24.15 -1.37
C LYS A 44 26.95 -24.05 -2.21
N LYS A 45 27.41 -22.82 -2.44
CA LYS A 45 28.65 -22.57 -3.18
C LYS A 45 29.88 -23.07 -2.41
N ASN A 46 29.88 -22.95 -1.08
CA ASN A 46 31.00 -23.38 -0.23
C ASN A 46 30.94 -24.88 0.11
N PHE A 47 29.75 -25.48 0.07
CA PHE A 47 29.48 -26.87 0.44
C PHE A 47 28.58 -27.54 -0.62
N PRO A 48 29.10 -27.86 -1.82
CA PRO A 48 28.30 -28.34 -2.94
C PRO A 48 27.73 -29.75 -2.74
N ASP A 49 28.37 -30.56 -1.89
CA ASP A 49 27.98 -31.96 -1.64
C ASP A 49 26.77 -32.09 -0.71
N PHE A 50 26.33 -30.99 -0.08
CA PHE A 50 25.22 -30.99 0.86
C PHE A 50 23.91 -30.50 0.21
N LEU A 51 22.81 -31.19 0.53
CA LEU A 51 21.46 -30.74 0.19
C LEU A 51 21.08 -29.58 1.12
N ILE A 52 20.94 -28.39 0.53
CA ILE A 52 20.56 -27.18 1.26
C ILE A 52 19.12 -26.85 0.94
N GLU A 53 18.27 -26.96 1.95
CA GLU A 53 16.88 -26.56 1.91
C GLU A 53 16.69 -25.24 2.68
N THR A 54 16.02 -24.29 2.06
CA THR A 54 15.65 -23.02 2.69
C THR A 54 14.18 -23.07 3.07
N TRP A 55 13.80 -22.37 4.13
CA TRP A 55 12.38 -22.28 4.49
C TRP A 55 11.54 -21.67 3.34
N GLN A 56 12.11 -20.75 2.55
CA GLN A 56 11.45 -20.19 1.35
C GLN A 56 11.21 -21.26 0.29
N SER A 57 12.19 -22.15 0.06
CA SER A 57 12.04 -23.26 -0.88
C SER A 57 10.96 -24.24 -0.44
N ASN A 58 10.91 -24.58 0.86
CA ASN A 58 9.92 -25.51 1.40
C ASN A 58 8.51 -24.90 1.45
N ASN A 59 8.40 -23.57 1.51
CA ASN A 59 7.13 -22.86 1.62
C ASN A 59 6.77 -22.04 0.37
N ARG A 60 7.30 -22.39 -0.81
CA ARG A 60 7.07 -21.63 -2.07
C ARG A 60 5.59 -21.38 -2.36
N GLN A 61 4.73 -22.36 -2.11
CA GLN A 61 3.28 -22.21 -2.32
C GLN A 61 2.65 -21.16 -1.38
N LEU A 62 3.08 -21.10 -0.13
CA LEU A 62 2.62 -20.06 0.81
C LEU A 62 3.13 -18.69 0.37
N LEU A 63 4.40 -18.59 -0.04
CA LEU A 63 4.96 -17.32 -0.53
C LEU A 63 4.26 -16.84 -1.79
N SER A 64 4.02 -17.72 -2.77
CA SER A 64 3.33 -17.35 -4.00
C SER A 64 1.88 -16.95 -3.75
N ALA A 65 1.20 -17.59 -2.81
CA ALA A 65 -0.14 -17.20 -2.37
C ALA A 65 -0.14 -15.80 -1.71
N LEU A 66 0.80 -15.53 -0.79
CA LEU A 66 0.94 -14.23 -0.14
C LEU A 66 1.30 -13.11 -1.13
N GLN A 67 2.17 -13.40 -2.09
CA GLN A 67 2.52 -12.47 -3.17
C GLN A 67 1.32 -12.18 -4.07
N SER A 68 0.56 -13.22 -4.44
CA SER A 68 -0.66 -13.06 -5.26
C SER A 68 -1.72 -12.24 -4.52
N GLN A 69 -1.93 -12.53 -3.23
CA GLN A 69 -2.84 -11.75 -2.38
C GLN A 69 -2.42 -10.27 -2.30
N SER A 70 -1.12 -10.02 -2.09
CA SER A 70 -0.58 -8.65 -2.04
C SER A 70 -0.77 -7.93 -3.38
N ALA A 71 -0.49 -8.60 -4.50
CA ALA A 71 -0.69 -8.06 -5.84
C ALA A 71 -2.16 -7.71 -6.12
N SER A 72 -3.10 -8.60 -5.75
CA SER A 72 -4.54 -8.32 -5.86
C SER A 72 -4.96 -7.11 -5.02
N SER A 73 -4.44 -7.00 -3.79
CA SER A 73 -4.72 -5.84 -2.93
C SER A 73 -4.24 -4.54 -3.57
N TYR A 74 -3.01 -4.50 -4.10
CA TYR A 74 -2.49 -3.33 -4.81
C TYR A 74 -3.30 -2.99 -6.06
N MET A 75 -3.78 -4.00 -6.80
CA MET A 75 -4.62 -3.77 -7.98
C MET A 75 -5.94 -3.10 -7.62
N ILE A 76 -6.62 -3.57 -6.57
CA ILE A 76 -7.87 -2.96 -6.08
C ILE A 76 -7.59 -1.51 -5.63
N GLN A 77 -6.53 -1.29 -4.85
CA GLN A 77 -6.14 0.05 -4.40
C GLN A 77 -5.92 1.01 -5.57
N PHE A 78 -5.26 0.55 -6.64
CA PHE A 78 -5.04 1.34 -7.85
C PHE A 78 -6.36 1.77 -8.51
N PHE A 79 -7.30 0.84 -8.71
CA PHE A 79 -8.59 1.16 -9.33
C PHE A 79 -9.46 2.07 -8.46
N VAL A 80 -9.45 1.87 -7.13
CA VAL A 80 -10.15 2.76 -6.20
C VAL A 80 -9.57 4.17 -6.26
N LEU A 81 -8.24 4.30 -6.24
CA LEU A 81 -7.56 5.59 -6.36
C LEU A 81 -7.89 6.28 -7.70
N LEU A 82 -7.90 5.52 -8.79
CA LEU A 82 -8.28 6.02 -10.11
C LEU A 82 -9.74 6.51 -10.14
N ALA A 83 -10.68 5.74 -9.57
CA ALA A 83 -12.08 6.15 -9.49
C ALA A 83 -12.26 7.44 -8.68
N VAL A 84 -11.60 7.54 -7.52
CA VAL A 84 -11.65 8.75 -6.66
C VAL A 84 -11.06 9.97 -7.37
N THR A 85 -9.91 9.83 -8.00
CA THR A 85 -9.26 10.93 -8.74
C THR A 85 -10.13 11.43 -9.90
N LEU A 86 -10.74 10.53 -10.67
CA LEU A 86 -11.70 10.91 -11.73
C LEU A 86 -12.95 11.60 -11.15
N GLY A 87 -13.45 11.14 -10.00
CA GLY A 87 -14.55 11.79 -9.29
C GLY A 87 -14.23 13.23 -8.91
N ILE A 88 -13.07 13.45 -8.28
CA ILE A 88 -12.59 14.80 -7.90
C ILE A 88 -12.42 15.67 -9.16
N ALA A 89 -11.80 15.14 -10.21
CA ALA A 89 -11.61 15.87 -11.46
C ALA A 89 -12.96 16.29 -12.09
N SER A 90 -13.97 15.43 -12.03
CA SER A 90 -15.32 15.70 -12.56
C SER A 90 -16.02 16.81 -11.79
N VAL A 91 -15.98 16.75 -10.45
CA VAL A 91 -16.56 17.79 -9.58
C VAL A 91 -15.88 19.14 -9.80
N LEU A 92 -14.54 19.17 -9.86
CA LEU A 92 -13.77 20.39 -10.11
C LEU A 92 -14.01 20.93 -11.53
N ALA A 93 -14.20 20.07 -12.53
CA ALA A 93 -14.53 20.48 -13.88
C ALA A 93 -15.90 21.17 -13.94
N ILE A 94 -16.91 20.63 -13.25
CA ILE A 94 -18.23 21.26 -13.14
C ILE A 94 -18.11 22.61 -12.44
N ALA A 95 -17.38 22.68 -11.32
CA ALA A 95 -17.14 23.93 -10.60
C ALA A 95 -16.44 24.99 -11.49
N ALA A 96 -15.49 24.57 -12.32
CA ALA A 96 -14.80 25.45 -13.26
C ALA A 96 -15.74 26.03 -14.32
N VAL A 97 -16.69 25.24 -14.82
CA VAL A 97 -17.70 25.71 -15.78
C VAL A 97 -18.67 26.68 -15.11
N GLN A 98 -19.19 26.35 -13.92
CA GLN A 98 -20.11 27.22 -13.18
C GLN A 98 -19.48 28.57 -12.81
N LYS A 99 -18.18 28.55 -12.47
CA LYS A 99 -17.41 29.76 -12.10
C LYS A 99 -16.73 30.45 -13.28
N SER A 100 -16.94 29.98 -14.51
CA SER A 100 -16.29 30.53 -15.71
C SER A 100 -16.59 32.01 -15.91
N ARG A 101 -17.85 32.44 -15.73
CA ARG A 101 -18.29 33.85 -15.86
C ARG A 101 -17.61 34.76 -14.83
N GLU A 102 -17.56 34.35 -13.58
CA GLU A 102 -16.88 35.08 -12.50
C GLU A 102 -15.38 35.21 -12.79
N ILE A 103 -14.74 34.14 -13.26
CA ILE A 103 -13.32 34.14 -13.66
C ILE A 103 -13.08 35.04 -14.88
N GLY A 104 -14.01 35.07 -15.84
CA GLY A 104 -13.97 35.96 -17.01
C GLY A 104 -14.00 37.44 -16.62
N ILE A 105 -14.87 37.81 -15.67
CA ILE A 105 -14.95 39.17 -15.12
C ILE A 105 -13.65 39.54 -14.38
N LEU A 106 -13.14 38.64 -13.53
CA LEU A 106 -11.85 38.82 -12.83
C LEU A 106 -10.68 39.02 -13.79
N LYS A 107 -10.61 38.24 -14.88
CA LYS A 107 -9.60 38.42 -15.93
C LYS A 107 -9.75 39.76 -16.65
N ALA A 108 -10.98 40.19 -16.94
CA ALA A 108 -11.24 41.49 -17.56
C ALA A 108 -10.82 42.68 -16.67
N MET A 109 -10.86 42.51 -15.34
CA MET A 109 -10.34 43.48 -14.37
C MET A 109 -8.81 43.42 -14.18
N GLY A 110 -8.09 42.59 -14.96
CA GLY A 110 -6.62 42.51 -14.94
C GLY A 110 -6.03 41.37 -14.10
N THR A 111 -6.83 40.40 -13.64
CA THR A 111 -6.32 39.26 -12.85
C THR A 111 -5.50 38.31 -13.72
N ARG A 112 -4.30 37.94 -13.26
CA ARG A 112 -3.40 37.00 -13.95
C ARG A 112 -4.01 35.59 -14.04
N THR A 113 -3.92 34.97 -15.21
CA THR A 113 -4.40 33.61 -15.52
C THR A 113 -3.95 32.53 -14.52
N GLY A 114 -2.75 32.67 -13.95
CA GLY A 114 -2.21 31.75 -12.94
C GLY A 114 -2.90 31.81 -11.57
N SER A 115 -3.57 32.92 -11.23
CA SER A 115 -4.30 33.03 -9.96
C SER A 115 -5.58 32.20 -10.00
N ALA A 116 -6.27 32.17 -11.14
CA ALA A 116 -7.47 31.36 -11.31
C ALA A 116 -7.18 29.85 -11.28
N SER A 117 -6.07 29.40 -11.88
CA SER A 117 -5.69 27.98 -11.85
C SER A 117 -5.25 27.49 -10.46
N ARG A 118 -4.61 28.36 -9.66
CA ARG A 118 -4.22 28.04 -8.28
C ARG A 118 -5.42 27.72 -7.38
N ILE A 119 -6.56 28.38 -7.58
CA ILE A 119 -7.77 28.12 -6.78
C ILE A 119 -8.20 26.66 -6.94
N PHE A 120 -8.23 26.12 -8.16
CA PHE A 120 -8.59 24.72 -8.40
C PHE A 120 -7.57 23.73 -7.85
N LEU A 121 -6.27 24.07 -7.89
CA LEU A 121 -5.24 23.24 -7.27
C LEU A 121 -5.37 23.19 -5.74
N ILE A 122 -5.67 24.34 -5.11
CA ILE A 122 -5.91 24.41 -3.66
C ILE A 122 -7.18 23.64 -3.31
N GLN A 123 -8.27 23.77 -4.08
CA GLN A 123 -9.49 22.99 -3.87
C GLN A 123 -9.23 21.48 -3.95
N GLY A 124 -8.48 21.03 -4.97
CA GLY A 124 -8.05 19.63 -5.09
C GLY A 124 -7.19 19.16 -3.91
N ALA A 125 -6.26 19.99 -3.46
CA ALA A 125 -5.42 19.71 -2.29
C ALA A 125 -6.24 19.58 -1.01
N VAL A 126 -7.18 20.51 -0.76
CA VAL A 126 -8.05 20.51 0.42
C VAL A 126 -8.99 19.30 0.41
N LEU A 127 -9.58 18.97 -0.74
CA LEU A 127 -10.43 17.79 -0.90
C LEU A 127 -9.62 16.50 -0.67
N GLY A 128 -8.41 16.42 -1.23
CA GLY A 128 -7.50 15.29 -1.04
C GLY A 128 -7.10 15.11 0.42
N LEU A 129 -6.65 16.18 1.08
CA LEU A 129 -6.23 16.15 2.47
C LEU A 129 -7.38 15.80 3.41
N SER A 130 -8.53 16.49 3.31
CA SER A 130 -9.68 16.25 4.17
C SER A 130 -10.23 14.83 4.00
N GLY A 131 -10.38 14.37 2.75
CA GLY A 131 -10.81 13.01 2.46
C GLY A 131 -9.85 11.95 2.98
N SER A 132 -8.53 12.20 2.90
CA SER A 132 -7.51 11.26 3.37
C SER A 132 -7.45 11.18 4.89
N ILE A 133 -7.59 12.31 5.59
CA ILE A 133 -7.65 12.36 7.06
C ILE A 133 -8.91 11.64 7.54
N MET A 134 -10.08 11.96 6.99
CA MET A 134 -11.34 11.31 7.38
C MET A 134 -11.32 9.81 7.05
N GLY A 135 -10.85 9.44 5.85
CA GLY A 135 -10.71 8.04 5.44
C GLY A 135 -9.76 7.26 6.34
N SER A 136 -8.63 7.87 6.74
CA SER A 136 -7.68 7.25 7.67
C SER A 136 -8.31 7.04 9.06
N LEU A 137 -9.02 8.05 9.59
CA LEU A 137 -9.72 7.93 10.88
C LEU A 137 -10.77 6.82 10.87
N VAL A 138 -11.59 6.77 9.81
CA VAL A 138 -12.59 5.72 9.62
C VAL A 138 -11.92 4.35 9.48
N GLY A 139 -10.84 4.24 8.70
CA GLY A 139 -10.09 3.00 8.53
C GLY A 139 -9.50 2.48 9.84
N VAL A 140 -8.90 3.34 10.65
CA VAL A 140 -8.41 2.97 11.99
C VAL A 140 -9.56 2.52 12.90
N GLY A 141 -10.71 3.20 12.83
CA GLY A 141 -11.92 2.80 13.55
C GLY A 141 -12.38 1.39 13.18
N LEU A 142 -12.47 1.09 11.88
CA LEU A 142 -12.85 -0.22 11.37
C LEU A 142 -11.87 -1.32 11.80
N ILE A 143 -10.56 -1.05 11.78
CA ILE A 143 -9.55 -2.01 12.23
C ILE A 143 -9.71 -2.32 13.72
N LYS A 144 -9.97 -1.31 14.55
CA LYS A 144 -10.24 -1.52 15.99
C LYS A 144 -11.51 -2.34 16.21
N MET A 145 -12.58 -2.04 15.49
CA MET A 145 -13.83 -2.83 15.58
C MET A 145 -13.60 -4.28 15.19
N PHE A 146 -12.84 -4.53 14.12
CA PHE A 146 -12.49 -5.87 13.69
C PHE A 146 -11.65 -6.61 14.75
N GLN A 147 -10.65 -5.96 15.34
CA GLN A 147 -9.83 -6.56 16.40
C GLN A 147 -10.63 -6.98 17.63
N ILE A 148 -11.62 -6.17 18.04
CA ILE A 148 -12.50 -6.49 19.17
C ILE A 148 -13.39 -7.68 18.81
N ALA A 149 -13.96 -7.71 17.60
CA ALA A 149 -14.78 -8.82 17.13
C ALA A 149 -13.98 -10.13 17.04
N SER A 150 -12.77 -10.10 16.51
CA SER A 150 -11.91 -11.30 16.39
C SER A 150 -11.49 -11.87 17.74
N GLN A 151 -11.25 -11.02 18.76
CA GLN A 151 -10.92 -11.50 20.11
C GLN A 151 -12.08 -12.24 20.79
N SER A 152 -13.33 -11.85 20.50
CA SER A 152 -14.51 -12.49 21.06
C SER A 152 -14.81 -13.88 20.47
N GLY A 153 -14.33 -14.16 19.25
CA GLY A 153 -14.63 -15.40 18.52
C GLY A 153 -13.63 -16.55 18.70
N GLY A 154 -12.61 -16.40 19.54
CA GLY A 154 -11.60 -17.44 19.81
C GLY A 154 -10.68 -17.79 18.62
N ALA A 155 -10.89 -17.22 17.44
CA ALA A 155 -10.14 -17.51 16.23
C ALA A 155 -9.11 -16.41 15.93
N LEU A 156 -7.83 -16.80 15.99
CA LEU A 156 -6.66 -16.16 15.40
C LEU A 156 -6.46 -14.67 15.76
N SER A 157 -5.55 -14.43 16.70
CA SER A 157 -5.02 -13.12 17.08
C SER A 157 -4.11 -12.52 15.99
N PHE A 158 -4.67 -12.22 14.82
CA PHE A 158 -3.98 -11.37 13.84
C PHE A 158 -4.00 -9.92 14.36
N ALA A 159 -2.96 -9.55 15.11
CA ALA A 159 -2.75 -8.17 15.52
C ALA A 159 -2.39 -7.33 14.29
N ILE A 160 -3.40 -6.75 13.63
CA ILE A 160 -3.22 -5.76 12.56
C ILE A 160 -2.59 -4.52 13.21
N ARG A 161 -1.27 -4.40 13.14
CA ARG A 161 -0.56 -3.22 13.64
C ARG A 161 -0.67 -2.11 12.60
N VAL A 162 -1.45 -1.09 12.93
CA VAL A 162 -1.49 0.14 12.14
C VAL A 162 -0.25 0.95 12.51
N GLU A 163 0.75 0.90 11.65
CA GLU A 163 1.94 1.74 11.82
C GLU A 163 1.63 3.17 11.38
N PHE A 164 1.92 4.14 12.25
CA PHE A 164 1.67 5.56 12.00
C PHE A 164 2.38 6.07 10.73
N ARG A 165 3.59 5.53 10.45
CA ARG A 165 4.37 5.81 9.25
C ARG A 165 3.61 5.43 7.97
N THR A 166 2.93 4.29 7.95
CA THR A 166 2.16 3.82 6.79
C THR A 166 0.93 4.71 6.55
N ALA A 167 0.24 5.12 7.62
CA ALA A 167 -0.89 6.04 7.51
C ALA A 167 -0.48 7.39 6.90
N ILE A 168 0.63 7.99 7.38
CA ILE A 168 1.15 9.25 6.82
C ILE A 168 1.51 9.09 5.34
N THR A 169 2.19 8.01 4.99
CA THR A 169 2.63 7.77 3.61
C THR A 169 1.44 7.69 2.65
N LEU A 170 0.37 7.01 3.05
CA LEU A 170 -0.86 6.91 2.26
C LEU A 170 -1.56 8.27 2.11
N ILE A 171 -1.64 9.07 3.17
CA ILE A 171 -2.21 10.43 3.13
C ILE A 171 -1.44 11.32 2.15
N ILE A 172 -0.11 11.22 2.13
CA ILE A 172 0.73 11.96 1.20
C ILE A 172 0.45 11.52 -0.24
N ILE A 173 0.44 10.22 -0.51
CA ILE A 173 0.20 9.66 -1.86
C ILE A 173 -1.18 10.07 -2.38
N SER A 174 -2.23 9.93 -1.57
CA SER A 174 -3.60 10.29 -1.96
C SER A 174 -3.76 11.80 -2.19
N THR A 175 -3.10 12.62 -1.39
CA THR A 175 -3.11 14.09 -1.56
C THR A 175 -2.43 14.47 -2.87
N ILE A 176 -1.26 13.90 -3.17
CA ILE A 176 -0.54 14.14 -4.44
C ILE A 176 -1.40 13.69 -5.62
N ALA A 177 -2.01 12.51 -5.54
CA ALA A 177 -2.91 12.02 -6.58
C ALA A 177 -4.12 12.96 -6.81
N SER A 178 -4.69 13.50 -5.73
CA SER A 178 -5.81 14.46 -5.80
C SER A 178 -5.40 15.79 -6.44
N ILE A 179 -4.22 16.31 -6.11
CA ILE A 179 -3.65 17.51 -6.75
C ILE A 179 -3.40 17.23 -8.24
N GLY A 180 -2.86 16.05 -8.56
CA GLY A 180 -2.66 15.60 -9.94
C GLY A 180 -3.96 15.59 -10.74
N ALA A 181 -5.04 15.08 -10.16
CA ALA A 181 -6.37 15.09 -10.77
C ALA A 181 -6.89 16.52 -11.02
N ALA A 182 -6.60 17.45 -10.12
CA ALA A 182 -7.01 18.85 -10.23
C ALA A 182 -6.26 19.63 -11.33
N LEU A 183 -5.14 19.11 -11.86
CA LEU A 183 -4.40 19.77 -12.94
C LEU A 183 -5.22 19.91 -14.23
N PHE A 184 -6.05 18.92 -14.55
CA PHE A 184 -6.87 18.93 -15.76
C PHE A 184 -7.90 20.09 -15.76
N PRO A 185 -8.78 20.24 -14.76
CA PRO A 185 -9.69 21.38 -14.68
C PRO A 185 -8.96 22.71 -14.45
N ALA A 186 -7.84 22.73 -13.71
CA ALA A 186 -7.05 23.95 -13.52
C ALA A 186 -6.50 24.51 -14.85
N ARG A 187 -6.04 23.63 -15.75
CA ARG A 187 -5.62 24.02 -17.11
C ARG A 187 -6.79 24.51 -17.94
N LYS A 188 -7.94 23.84 -17.86
CA LYS A 188 -9.15 24.21 -18.60
C LYS A 188 -9.69 25.58 -18.16
N ALA A 189 -9.64 25.90 -16.88
CA ALA A 189 -9.99 27.23 -16.36
C ALA A 189 -8.98 28.32 -16.80
N ALA A 190 -7.69 27.98 -16.87
CA ALA A 190 -6.67 28.91 -17.34
C ALA A 190 -6.87 29.31 -18.81
N SER A 191 -7.33 28.38 -19.66
CA SER A 191 -7.56 28.62 -21.09
C SER A 191 -8.88 29.33 -21.43
N LEU A 192 -9.76 29.62 -20.46
CA LEU A 192 -11.01 30.34 -20.72
C LEU A 192 -10.74 31.77 -21.23
N VAL A 193 -11.25 32.08 -22.43
CA VAL A 193 -11.14 33.40 -23.06
C VAL A 193 -12.28 34.30 -22.57
N PRO A 194 -12.01 35.50 -22.01
CA PRO A 194 -13.03 36.35 -21.39
C PRO A 194 -14.21 36.70 -22.33
N ILE A 195 -13.93 36.90 -23.62
CA ILE A 195 -14.94 37.38 -24.56
C ILE A 195 -15.94 36.30 -24.99
N GLU A 196 -15.53 35.03 -25.05
CA GLU A 196 -16.43 33.90 -25.34
C GLU A 196 -17.35 33.60 -24.15
N VAL A 197 -16.84 33.78 -22.93
CA VAL A 197 -17.61 33.52 -21.70
C VAL A 197 -18.70 34.57 -21.47
N ILE A 198 -18.47 35.82 -21.89
CA ILE A 198 -19.47 36.90 -21.77
C ILE A 198 -20.52 36.81 -22.89
N ARG A 199 -20.13 36.31 -24.07
CA ARG A 199 -21.03 36.18 -25.23
C ARG A 199 -21.89 34.92 -25.21
N ASN A 200 -21.43 33.83 -24.59
CA ASN A 200 -22.13 32.55 -24.52
C ASN A 200 -22.70 32.23 -23.12
N GLY A 201 -22.77 33.23 -22.22
CA GLY A 201 -23.23 33.08 -20.84
C GLY A 201 -24.59 33.72 -20.55
#